data_AF-A0A8S0Q3X3-F1
#
_entry.id   AF-A0A8S0Q3X3-F1
#
_cell.length_a   1.000
_cell.length_b   1.000
_cell.length_c   1.000
_cell.angle_alpha   90.00
_cell.angle_beta   90.00
_cell.angle_gamma   90.00
#
_symmetry.space_group_name_H-M   'P 1'
#
loop_
_entity.id
_entity.type
_entity.pdbx_description
1 polymer ?
#
loop_
_entity_poly.entity_id
_entity_poly.type
_entity_poly.pdbx_seq_one_letter_code
_entity_poly.pdbx_strand_id
1 'polypeptide(L)' 'IICDAYTLASEPIPTNRRNSLTKIFSNPNVVAEKPWFHHYVPFATPHLVYILQSRIF' A
#
# COMPACT_ATOMS: atom_id res chain seq x y z
N ILE A 1 -3.97 -10.62 -7.39
CA ILE A 1 -5.06 -9.65 -7.14
C ILE A 1 -4.90 -9.22 -5.68
N ILE A 2 -4.77 -7.92 -5.41
CA ILE A 2 -4.77 -7.40 -4.04
C ILE A 2 -6.16 -6.83 -3.79
N CYS A 3 -6.81 -7.25 -2.71
CA CYS A 3 -8.20 -6.89 -2.41
C CYS A 3 -8.28 -6.09 -1.12
N ASP A 4 -9.22 -5.16 -1.09
CA ASP A 4 -9.59 -4.40 0.09
C ASP A 4 -10.88 -4.97 0.69
N ALA A 5 -11.00 -4.89 2.02
CA ALA A 5 -12.15 -5.42 2.75
C ALA A 5 -13.10 -4.28 3.17
N TYR A 6 -14.35 -4.37 2.71
CA TYR A 6 -15.42 -3.42 2.98
C TYR A 6 -16.65 -4.14 3.50
N THR A 7 -17.48 -3.42 4.26
CA THR A 7 -18.82 -3.86 4.64
C THR A 7 -19.74 -3.85 3.42
N LEU A 8 -20.91 -4.48 3.52
CA LEU A 8 -21.94 -4.41 2.47
C LEU A 8 -22.42 -2.97 2.22
N ALA A 9 -22.30 -2.09 3.22
CA ALA A 9 -22.56 -0.66 3.10
C ALA A 9 -21.39 0.12 2.45
N SER A 10 -20.38 -0.56 1.92
CA SER A 10 -19.15 0.02 1.35
C SER A 10 -18.29 0.81 2.34
N GLU A 11 -18.47 0.59 3.64
CA GLU A 11 -17.61 1.17 4.66
C GLU A 11 -16.37 0.30 4.89
N PRO A 12 -15.18 0.89 5.09
CA PRO A 12 -13.98 0.12 5.40
C PRO A 12 -14.16 -0.60 6.74
N ILE A 13 -13.85 -1.90 6.77
CA ILE A 13 -13.82 -2.66 8.02
C ILE A 13 -12.68 -2.10 8.91
N PRO A 14 -12.78 -2.10 10.25
CA PRO A 14 -11.73 -1.56 11.12
C PRO A 14 -10.32 -2.14 10.90
N THR A 15 -10.22 -3.33 10.33
CA THR A 15 -8.95 -3.99 9.98
C THR A 15 -8.37 -3.55 8.63
N ASN A 16 -9.15 -2.88 7.77
CA ASN A 16 -8.70 -2.36 6.49
C ASN A 16 -7.87 -1.08 6.67
N ARG A 17 -6.55 -1.26 6.79
CA ARG A 17 -5.59 -0.15 6.88
C ARG A 17 -5.26 0.48 5.54
N ARG A 18 -5.54 -0.22 4.43
CA ARG A 18 -5.24 0.26 3.07
C ARG A 18 -6.11 1.47 2.71
N ASN A 19 -7.38 1.48 3.09
CA ASN A 19 -8.25 2.63 2.86
C ASN A 19 -7.74 3.93 3.54
N SER A 20 -7.20 3.82 4.76
CA SER A 20 -6.60 4.96 5.46
C SER A 20 -5.31 5.42 4.80
N LEU A 21 -4.47 4.50 4.32
CA LEU A 21 -3.25 4.81 3.57
C LEU A 21 -3.59 5.50 2.25
N THR A 22 -4.62 5.05 1.52
CA THR A 22 -5.07 5.68 0.27
C THR A 22 -5.41 7.16 0.48
N LYS A 23 -6.05 7.53 1.60
CA LYS A 23 -6.35 8.93 1.93
C LYS A 23 -5.08 9.77 2.11
N ILE A 24 -4.04 9.21 2.73
CA ILE A 24 -2.75 9.88 2.93
C ILE A 24 -2.01 10.05 1.60
N PHE A 25 -1.95 8.98 0.79
CA PHE A 25 -1.27 9.00 -0.51
C PHE A 25 -2.02 9.73 -1.61
N SER A 26 -3.30 10.05 -1.41
CA SER A 26 -4.07 10.91 -2.32
C SER A 26 -3.88 12.40 -2.02
N ASN A 27 -3.19 12.77 -0.93
CA ASN A 27 -2.91 14.17 -0.63
C ASN A 27 -1.87 14.72 -1.63
N PRO A 28 -2.16 15.83 -2.34
CA PRO A 28 -1.27 16.38 -3.37
C PRO A 28 0.15 16.68 -2.87
N ASN A 29 0.30 17.03 -1.58
CA ASN A 29 1.61 17.31 -0.99
C ASN A 29 2.47 16.04 -0.91
N VAL A 30 1.87 14.92 -0.51
CA VAL A 30 2.55 13.63 -0.42
C VAL A 30 2.84 13.05 -1.81
N VAL A 31 1.94 13.27 -2.77
CA VAL A 31 2.17 12.86 -4.17
C VAL A 31 3.33 13.64 -4.80
N ALA A 32 3.47 14.93 -4.49
CA ALA A 32 4.55 15.78 -4.99
C ALA A 32 5.93 15.29 -4.50
N GLU A 33 6.02 14.80 -3.27
CA GLU A 33 7.24 14.29 -2.66
C GLU A 33 7.70 12.92 -3.21
N LYS A 34 6.81 12.18 -3.91
CA LYS A 34 7.08 10.84 -4.48
C LYS A 34 7.79 9.91 -3.47
N PRO A 35 7.14 9.57 -2.35
CA PRO A 35 7.78 8.82 -1.29
C PRO A 35 8.17 7.41 -1.77
N TRP A 36 9.42 7.03 -1.46
CA TRP A 36 9.97 5.71 -1.77
C TRP A 36 9.96 4.85 -0.51
N PHE A 37 9.32 3.68 -0.57
CA PHE A 37 9.27 2.74 0.56
C PHE A 37 10.07 1.49 0.24
N HIS A 38 11.03 1.16 1.10
CA HIS A 38 11.75 -0.11 1.09
C HIS A 38 11.34 -0.90 2.32
N HIS A 39 10.76 -2.07 2.10
CA HIS A 39 10.39 -2.98 3.17
C HIS A 39 11.40 -4.13 3.22
N TYR A 40 12.16 -4.21 4.31
CA TYR A 40 13.09 -5.32 4.54
C TYR A 40 12.33 -6.48 5.20
N VAL A 41 12.10 -7.55 4.45
CA VAL A 41 11.51 -8.79 4.98
C VAL A 41 12.65 -9.76 5.31
N PRO A 42 13.00 -9.99 6.59
CA PRO A 42 14.15 -10.84 6.95
C PRO A 42 13.96 -12.33 6.58
N PHE A 43 12.74 -12.77 6.27
CA PHE A 43 12.41 -14.17 5.94
C PHE A 43 12.12 -14.41 4.46
N ALA A 44 12.22 -13.40 3.59
CA ALA A 44 12.09 -13.59 2.14
C ALA A 44 13.48 -13.89 1.54
N THR A 45 13.66 -15.10 1.02
CA THR A 45 14.88 -15.61 0.38
C THR A 45 15.58 -14.60 -0.55
N PRO A 46 16.92 -14.54 -0.58
CA PRO A 46 17.70 -13.48 -1.24
C PRO A 46 17.62 -13.43 -2.78
N HIS A 47 16.96 -14.38 -3.44
CA HIS A 47 16.90 -14.46 -4.91
C HIS A 47 15.69 -13.76 -5.56
N LEU A 48 14.79 -13.18 -4.76
CA LEU A 48 13.58 -12.50 -5.26
C LEU A 48 13.55 -11.01 -4.92
N VAL A 49 14.70 -10.34 -5.01
CA VAL A 49 14.75 -8.86 -5.10
C VAL A 49 14.43 -8.44 -6.55
N TYR A 50 13.33 -8.93 -7.10
CA TYR A 50 12.72 -8.29 -8.28
C TYR A 50 11.84 -7.18 -7.77
N ILE A 51 12.48 -6.02 -7.63
CA ILE A 51 11.95 -4.67 -7.80
C ILE A 51 10.42 -4.68 -7.97
N LEU A 52 9.68 -4.62 -6.86
CA LEU A 52 8.29 -4.20 -6.87
C LEU A 52 8.25 -2.66 -7.08
N GLN A 53 8.74 -2.21 -8.24
CA GLN A 53 8.46 -0.91 -8.87
C GLN A 53 7.04 -0.89 -9.46
N SER A 54 6.18 -1.83 -9.05
CA SER A 54 4.76 -1.71 -9.31
C SER A 54 4.24 -0.69 -8.32
N ARG A 55 4.37 0.58 -8.72
CA ARG A 55 3.45 1.68 -8.45
C ARG A 55 2.47 1.34 -7.32
N ILE A 56 2.60 2.02 -6.19
CA ILE A 56 1.58 2.06 -5.14
C ILE A 56 0.37 2.81 -5.72
N PHE A 57 -0.30 2.25 -6.74
CA PHE A 57 -1.56 2.63 -7.38
C PHE A 57 -2.03 1.46 -8.26
#